data_AF-A0ABC9XDS8-F1
#
_entry.id   AF-A0ABC9XDS8-F1
#
_cell.length_a   1.000
_cell.length_b   1.000
_cell.length_c   1.000
_cell.angle_alpha   90.00
_cell.angle_beta   90.00
_cell.angle_gamma   90.00
#
_symmetry.space_group_name_H-M   'P 1'
#
loop_
_entity.id
_entity.type
_entity.pdbx_description
1 polymer ?
#
loop_
_entity_poly.entity_id
_entity_poly.type
_entity_poly.pdbx_seq_one_letter_code
_entity_poly.pdbx_strand_id
1 'polypeptide(L)'
;MAGLRVHSVLVTGANRGIGLGLVRHFLGMSNPPEWVFAACRDPKGQRAQELQNLASKHPNLVIVPLEVTDPASIKAAAARVGEQLGGSGLNLLINNAGIAKLNLLDTETLEDMTQVYTTNTVAPLLLGQAFLPLLKKAAEGSPGSALSCSKAAIVNMSSSGGSIASPSGWDLMQVVSYRCSKPPVTVDASVRGMLKVLSSLSEKDTGTFLDWEGKVVPW
;
A
#
# COMPACT_ATOMS: atom_id res chain seq x y z
N MET A 1 9.09 18.91 13.64
CA MET A 1 9.17 17.48 13.26
C MET A 1 9.56 17.41 11.80
N ALA A 2 10.58 16.62 11.45
CA ALA A 2 10.94 16.43 10.05
C ALA A 2 9.79 15.69 9.34
N GLY A 3 9.26 16.25 8.26
CA GLY A 3 8.21 15.59 7.47
C GLY A 3 8.73 14.31 6.79
N LEU A 4 7.82 13.45 6.32
CA LEU A 4 8.17 12.27 5.54
C LEU A 4 9.02 12.68 4.33
N ARG A 5 10.16 12.03 4.12
CA ARG A 5 11.03 12.25 2.97
C ARG A 5 11.38 10.92 2.33
N VAL A 6 10.76 10.63 1.19
CA VAL A 6 11.04 9.43 0.41
C VAL A 6 11.44 9.85 -0.99
N HIS A 7 12.47 9.20 -1.54
CA HIS A 7 12.92 9.42 -2.91
C HIS A 7 12.04 8.64 -3.90
N SER A 8 11.59 7.45 -3.50
CA SER A 8 10.76 6.58 -4.33
C SER A 8 9.70 5.85 -3.51
N VAL A 9 8.49 5.77 -4.07
CA VAL A 9 7.35 5.07 -3.46
C VAL A 9 6.59 4.28 -4.50
N LEU A 10 6.15 3.07 -4.15
CA LEU A 10 5.22 2.27 -4.94
C LEU A 10 3.89 2.09 -4.19
N VAL A 11 2.79 2.44 -4.85
CA VAL A 11 1.42 2.27 -4.35
C VAL A 11 0.69 1.26 -5.22
N THR A 12 0.24 0.15 -4.62
CA THR A 12 -0.59 -0.85 -5.33
C THR A 12 -2.07 -0.46 -5.31
N GLY A 13 -2.82 -0.78 -6.36
CA GLY A 13 -4.25 -0.45 -6.46
C GLY A 13 -4.49 1.07 -6.53
N ALA A 14 -3.65 1.78 -7.29
CA ALA A 14 -3.52 3.24 -7.26
C ALA A 14 -4.45 3.99 -8.22
N ASN A 15 -5.33 3.30 -8.96
CA ASN A 15 -6.17 3.92 -9.97
C ASN A 15 -7.48 4.53 -9.42
N ARG A 16 -7.82 4.30 -8.15
CA ARG A 16 -9.00 4.85 -7.46
C ARG A 16 -8.85 4.79 -5.95
N GLY A 17 -9.82 5.34 -5.21
CA GLY A 17 -9.93 5.19 -3.76
C GLY A 17 -8.69 5.69 -3.00
N ILE A 18 -8.33 5.00 -1.92
CA ILE A 18 -7.20 5.35 -1.05
C ILE A 18 -5.88 5.38 -1.82
N GLY A 19 -5.63 4.40 -2.69
CA GLY A 19 -4.41 4.33 -3.49
C GLY A 19 -4.21 5.56 -4.38
N LEU A 20 -5.26 6.01 -5.05
CA LEU A 20 -5.19 7.24 -5.85
C LEU A 20 -5.01 8.50 -4.97
N GLY A 21 -5.67 8.53 -3.81
CA GLY A 21 -5.48 9.59 -2.81
C GLY A 21 -4.03 9.69 -2.33
N LEU A 22 -3.39 8.55 -2.05
CA LEU A 22 -1.96 8.48 -1.68
C LEU A 22 -1.08 9.05 -2.80
N VAL A 23 -1.30 8.61 -4.05
CA VAL A 23 -0.55 9.13 -5.21
C VAL A 23 -0.67 10.65 -5.31
N ARG A 24 -1.90 11.19 -5.24
CA ARG A 24 -2.14 12.63 -5.25
C ARG A 24 -1.40 13.35 -4.14
N HIS A 25 -1.41 12.79 -2.93
CA HIS A 25 -0.75 13.42 -1.79
C HIS A 25 0.77 13.43 -1.95
N PHE A 26 1.38 12.31 -2.36
CA PHE A 26 2.82 12.26 -2.63
C PHE A 26 3.25 13.28 -3.70
N LEU A 27 2.47 13.41 -4.78
CA LEU A 27 2.73 14.39 -5.83
C LEU A 27 2.53 15.85 -5.37
N GLY A 28 1.69 16.07 -4.37
CA GLY A 28 1.39 17.39 -3.79
C GLY A 28 2.27 17.79 -2.60
N MET A 29 3.24 16.97 -2.19
CA MET A 29 4.16 17.30 -1.11
C MET A 29 5.07 18.48 -1.49
N SER A 30 5.51 19.28 -0.52
CA SER A 30 6.46 20.38 -0.77
C SER A 30 7.80 19.89 -1.34
N ASN A 31 8.22 18.68 -0.95
CA ASN A 31 9.33 17.95 -1.56
C ASN A 31 8.79 16.59 -2.03
N PRO A 32 8.22 16.52 -3.24
CA PRO A 32 7.63 15.28 -3.74
C PRO A 32 8.72 14.23 -4.03
N PRO A 33 8.37 12.94 -4.01
CA PRO A 33 9.31 11.88 -4.39
C PRO A 33 9.78 12.07 -5.85
N GLU A 34 11.03 11.70 -6.13
CA GLU A 34 11.55 11.64 -7.49
C GLU A 34 10.76 10.64 -8.33
N TRP A 35 10.33 9.53 -7.72
CA TRP A 35 9.52 8.51 -8.38
C TRP A 35 8.31 8.10 -7.54
N VAL A 36 7.12 8.31 -8.10
CA VAL A 36 5.86 7.76 -7.59
C VAL A 36 5.39 6.68 -8.56
N PHE A 37 5.54 5.42 -8.18
CA PHE A 37 5.05 4.28 -8.95
C PHE A 37 3.60 3.98 -8.55
N ALA A 38 2.67 4.22 -9.47
CA ALA A 38 1.26 3.94 -9.27
C ALA A 38 0.85 2.68 -10.02
N ALA A 39 0.65 1.59 -9.28
CA ALA A 39 0.37 0.29 -9.89
C ALA A 39 -1.15 0.03 -10.01
N CYS A 40 -1.58 -0.44 -11.18
CA CYS A 40 -2.97 -0.82 -11.45
C CYS A 40 -3.05 -1.95 -12.49
N ARG A 41 -4.17 -2.69 -12.49
CA ARG A 41 -4.35 -3.88 -13.33
C ARG A 41 -4.43 -3.57 -14.83
N ASP A 42 -5.22 -2.57 -15.17
CA ASP A 42 -5.43 -2.15 -16.56
C ASP A 42 -5.08 -0.65 -16.71
N PRO A 43 -3.83 -0.33 -17.02
CA PRO A 43 -3.37 1.04 -17.18
C PRO A 43 -4.02 1.79 -18.33
N LYS A 44 -4.60 1.10 -19.33
CA LYS A 44 -5.21 1.71 -20.52
C LYS A 44 -6.73 1.75 -20.44
N GLY A 45 -7.34 0.99 -19.54
CA GLY A 45 -8.77 0.95 -19.34
C GLY A 45 -9.36 2.20 -18.70
N GLN A 46 -10.67 2.33 -18.83
CA GLN A 46 -11.46 3.46 -18.32
C GLN A 46 -11.23 3.74 -16.82
N ARG A 47 -11.02 2.68 -16.02
CA ARG A 47 -10.79 2.82 -14.57
C ARG A 47 -9.44 3.46 -14.22
N ALA A 48 -8.53 3.62 -15.17
CA ALA A 48 -7.24 4.28 -14.98
C ALA A 48 -7.21 5.71 -15.53
N GLN A 49 -8.31 6.22 -16.09
CA GLN A 49 -8.32 7.54 -16.75
C GLN A 49 -7.87 8.67 -15.83
N GLU A 50 -8.33 8.67 -14.58
CA GLU A 50 -7.94 9.70 -13.61
C GLU A 50 -6.44 9.63 -13.28
N LEU A 51 -5.88 8.41 -13.21
CA LEU A 51 -4.46 8.20 -12.98
C LEU A 51 -3.62 8.59 -14.21
N GLN A 52 -4.09 8.30 -15.42
CA GLN A 52 -3.46 8.76 -16.67
C GLN A 52 -3.43 10.29 -16.74
N ASN A 53 -4.54 10.96 -16.40
CA ASN A 53 -4.65 12.41 -16.39
C ASN A 53 -3.72 13.06 -15.35
N LEU A 54 -3.42 12.36 -14.24
CA LEU A 54 -2.39 12.80 -13.30
C LEU A 54 -0.99 12.59 -13.89
N ALA A 55 -0.71 11.42 -14.46
CA ALA A 55 0.61 11.12 -15.03
C ALA A 55 0.99 12.08 -16.16
N SER A 56 0.02 12.55 -16.95
CA SER A 56 0.28 13.56 -17.99
C SER A 56 0.70 14.94 -17.45
N LYS A 57 0.51 15.20 -16.15
CA LYS A 57 0.85 16.47 -15.48
C LYS A 57 2.06 16.35 -14.54
N HIS A 58 2.47 15.12 -14.23
CA HIS A 58 3.48 14.83 -13.23
C HIS A 58 4.53 13.87 -13.81
N PRO A 59 5.70 14.36 -14.27
CA PRO A 59 6.72 13.53 -14.90
C PRO A 59 7.33 12.49 -13.95
N ASN A 60 7.23 12.72 -12.64
CA ASN A 60 7.65 11.79 -11.60
C ASN A 60 6.62 10.68 -11.31
N LEU A 61 5.43 10.69 -11.93
CA LEU A 61 4.42 9.64 -11.79
C LEU A 61 4.56 8.59 -12.88
N VAL A 62 4.90 7.36 -12.49
CA VAL A 62 5.04 6.22 -13.39
C VAL A 62 3.92 5.22 -13.15
N ILE A 63 3.09 4.97 -14.16
CA ILE A 63 2.04 3.95 -14.09
C ILE A 63 2.63 2.57 -14.38
N VAL A 64 2.38 1.61 -13.48
CA VAL A 64 2.91 0.24 -13.56
C VAL A 64 1.75 -0.77 -13.70
N PRO A 65 1.69 -1.56 -14.79
CA PRO A 65 0.75 -2.67 -14.87
C PRO A 65 1.03 -3.70 -13.77
N LEU A 66 0.02 -4.08 -12.99
CA LEU A 66 0.16 -5.06 -11.92
C LEU A 66 -1.17 -5.76 -11.60
N GLU A 67 -1.20 -7.08 -11.83
CA GLU A 67 -2.10 -8.00 -11.15
C GLU A 67 -1.38 -8.58 -9.93
N VAL A 68 -1.91 -8.32 -8.74
CA VAL A 68 -1.25 -8.65 -7.47
C VAL A 68 -1.42 -10.13 -7.12
N THR A 69 -2.37 -10.83 -7.73
CA THR A 69 -2.55 -12.28 -7.55
C THR A 69 -1.76 -13.13 -8.55
N ASP A 70 -1.06 -12.50 -9.51
CA ASP A 70 -0.25 -13.19 -10.51
C ASP A 70 1.26 -13.00 -10.22
N PRO A 71 1.99 -14.06 -9.80
CA PRO A 71 3.42 -13.99 -9.55
C PRO A 71 4.25 -13.51 -10.76
N ALA A 72 3.82 -13.81 -11.99
CA ALA A 72 4.51 -13.35 -13.19
C ALA A 72 4.34 -11.82 -13.35
N SER A 73 3.11 -11.32 -13.18
CA SER A 73 2.86 -9.87 -13.16
C SER A 73 3.63 -9.15 -12.05
N ILE A 74 3.74 -9.72 -10.85
CA ILE A 74 4.53 -9.15 -9.75
C ILE A 74 6.00 -9.03 -10.14
N LYS A 75 6.58 -10.10 -10.70
CA LYS A 75 7.98 -10.13 -11.13
C LYS A 75 8.25 -9.08 -12.22
N ALA A 76 7.35 -8.98 -13.20
CA ALA A 76 7.44 -7.99 -14.27
C ALA A 76 7.37 -6.55 -13.73
N ALA A 77 6.47 -6.28 -12.78
CA ALA A 77 6.37 -4.98 -12.13
C ALA A 77 7.65 -4.62 -11.35
N ALA A 78 8.21 -5.56 -10.58
CA ALA A 78 9.45 -5.34 -9.85
C ALA A 78 10.64 -5.06 -10.79
N ALA A 79 10.75 -5.79 -11.90
CA ALA A 79 11.77 -5.55 -12.92
C ALA A 79 11.65 -4.15 -13.51
N ARG A 80 10.45 -3.76 -13.96
CA ARG A 80 10.17 -2.43 -14.53
C ARG A 80 10.50 -1.29 -13.56
N VAL A 81 10.14 -1.44 -12.29
CA VAL A 81 10.45 -0.44 -11.25
C VAL A 81 11.95 -0.38 -11.00
N GLY A 82 12.63 -1.52 -10.96
CA GLY A 82 14.09 -1.57 -10.80
C GLY A 82 14.83 -0.91 -11.97
N GLU A 83 14.39 -1.11 -13.20
CA GLU A 83 14.90 -0.44 -14.40
C GLU A 83 14.73 1.08 -14.29
N GLN A 84 13.54 1.56 -13.93
CA GLN A 84 13.26 2.99 -13.78
C GLN A 84 14.14 3.63 -12.69
N LEU A 85 14.39 2.90 -11.59
CA LEU A 85 15.22 3.39 -10.50
C LEU A 85 16.71 3.46 -10.86
N GLY A 86 17.17 2.83 -11.94
CA GLY A 86 18.52 3.01 -12.46
C GLY A 86 19.64 2.66 -11.47
N GLY A 87 19.36 1.78 -10.51
CA GLY A 87 20.30 1.44 -9.44
C GLY A 87 20.07 2.14 -8.10
N SER A 88 19.11 3.06 -8.00
CA SER A 88 18.58 3.56 -6.72
C SER A 88 17.67 2.52 -6.03
N GLY A 89 17.39 2.74 -4.75
CA GLY A 89 16.49 1.88 -3.97
C GLY A 89 15.01 2.31 -4.03
N LEU A 90 14.12 1.44 -3.55
CA LEU A 90 12.72 1.75 -3.27
C LEU A 90 12.57 2.10 -1.78
N ASN A 91 12.21 3.33 -1.41
CA ASN A 91 12.06 3.68 0.01
C ASN A 91 10.76 3.14 0.62
N LEU A 92 9.68 3.13 -0.14
CA LEU A 92 8.36 2.83 0.42
C LEU A 92 7.54 1.92 -0.51
N LEU A 93 7.17 0.75 0.00
CA LEU A 93 6.21 -0.15 -0.65
C LEU A 93 4.88 -0.08 0.11
N ILE A 94 3.81 0.41 -0.53
CA ILE A 94 2.47 0.49 0.04
C ILE A 94 1.57 -0.57 -0.58
N ASN A 95 1.30 -1.63 0.19
CA ASN A 95 0.38 -2.71 -0.13
C ASN A 95 -1.08 -2.28 0.15
N ASN A 96 -1.59 -1.38 -0.71
CA ASN A 96 -2.95 -0.86 -0.66
C ASN A 96 -3.97 -1.69 -1.46
N ALA A 97 -3.56 -2.40 -2.52
CA ALA A 97 -4.48 -3.22 -3.29
C ALA A 97 -5.22 -4.22 -2.38
N GLY A 98 -6.53 -4.32 -2.57
CA GLY A 98 -7.38 -5.22 -1.80
C GLY A 98 -8.80 -5.31 -2.35
N ILE A 99 -9.48 -6.37 -1.95
CA ILE A 99 -10.89 -6.65 -2.31
C ILE A 99 -11.69 -7.03 -1.08
N ALA A 100 -13.01 -6.86 -1.17
CA ALA A 100 -13.99 -7.39 -0.23
C ALA A 100 -15.05 -8.13 -1.03
N LYS A 101 -15.53 -9.27 -0.52
CA LYS A 101 -16.71 -9.99 -1.01
C LYS A 101 -17.76 -9.92 0.08
N LEU A 102 -18.92 -9.34 -0.18
CA LEU A 102 -19.94 -9.07 0.86
C LEU A 102 -20.81 -10.31 1.13
N ASN A 103 -20.15 -11.40 1.54
CA ASN A 103 -20.82 -12.66 1.89
C ASN A 103 -21.08 -12.69 3.40
N LEU A 104 -22.19 -13.32 3.80
CA LEU A 104 -22.48 -13.69 5.18
C LEU A 104 -21.86 -15.05 5.49
N LEU A 105 -21.76 -15.42 6.77
CA LEU A 105 -21.13 -16.69 7.19
C LEU A 105 -21.75 -17.92 6.53
N ASP A 106 -23.08 -17.93 6.36
CA ASP A 106 -23.86 -19.03 5.76
C ASP A 106 -23.82 -19.06 4.22
N THR A 107 -23.34 -17.98 3.60
CA THR A 107 -23.24 -17.81 2.13
C THR A 107 -21.80 -17.72 1.65
N GLU A 108 -20.83 -17.78 2.57
CA GLU A 108 -19.41 -17.70 2.25
C GLU A 108 -18.93 -18.98 1.56
N THR A 109 -18.01 -18.80 0.60
CA THR A 109 -17.51 -19.91 -0.23
C THR A 109 -16.01 -20.07 -0.08
N LEU A 110 -15.51 -21.29 -0.35
CA LEU A 110 -14.08 -21.56 -0.42
C LEU A 110 -13.40 -20.67 -1.47
N GLU A 111 -14.06 -20.45 -2.61
CA GLU A 111 -13.54 -19.63 -3.70
C GLU A 111 -13.37 -18.17 -3.26
N ASP A 112 -14.40 -17.57 -2.66
CA ASP A 112 -14.34 -16.18 -2.20
C ASP A 112 -13.32 -16.00 -1.08
N MET A 113 -13.29 -16.92 -0.11
CA MET A 113 -12.25 -16.94 0.94
C MET A 113 -10.85 -17.00 0.35
N THR A 114 -10.62 -17.90 -0.61
CA THR A 114 -9.31 -18.07 -1.25
C THR A 114 -8.92 -16.84 -2.05
N GLN A 115 -9.86 -16.26 -2.82
CA GLN A 115 -9.61 -15.09 -3.64
C GLN A 115 -9.26 -13.87 -2.78
N VAL A 116 -10.03 -13.64 -1.72
CA VAL A 116 -9.81 -12.53 -0.79
C VAL A 116 -8.49 -12.72 -0.04
N TYR A 117 -8.22 -13.92 0.49
CA TYR A 117 -6.98 -14.19 1.22
C TYR A 117 -5.74 -14.07 0.31
N THR A 118 -5.85 -14.55 -0.93
CA THR A 118 -4.76 -14.41 -1.91
C THR A 118 -4.47 -12.95 -2.20
N THR A 119 -5.51 -12.14 -2.46
CA THR A 119 -5.36 -10.73 -2.83
C THR A 119 -4.88 -9.86 -1.65
N ASN A 120 -5.42 -10.10 -0.46
CA ASN A 120 -5.24 -9.20 0.66
C ASN A 120 -4.08 -9.61 1.58
N THR A 121 -3.66 -10.88 1.56
CA THR A 121 -2.66 -11.43 2.49
C THR A 121 -1.45 -12.02 1.76
N VAL A 122 -1.68 -12.95 0.82
CA VAL A 122 -0.58 -13.60 0.09
C VAL A 122 0.12 -12.62 -0.84
N ALA A 123 -0.63 -11.79 -1.56
CA ALA A 123 -0.07 -10.83 -2.50
C ALA A 123 0.87 -9.79 -1.85
N PRO A 124 0.53 -9.14 -0.70
CA PRO A 124 1.48 -8.30 0.03
C PRO A 124 2.80 -8.99 0.39
N LEU A 125 2.76 -10.27 0.76
CA LEU A 125 3.96 -11.06 1.03
C LEU A 125 4.80 -11.24 -0.24
N LEU A 126 4.20 -11.67 -1.35
CA LEU A 126 4.89 -11.88 -2.62
C LEU A 126 5.46 -10.58 -3.19
N LEU A 127 4.73 -9.47 -3.05
CA LEU A 127 5.23 -8.13 -3.37
C LEU A 127 6.42 -7.77 -2.48
N GLY A 128 6.33 -7.99 -1.17
CA GLY A 128 7.43 -7.79 -0.25
C GLY A 128 8.68 -8.56 -0.66
N GLN A 129 8.54 -9.82 -1.07
CA GLN A 129 9.65 -10.65 -1.57
C GLN A 129 10.23 -10.09 -2.88
N ALA A 130 9.38 -9.76 -3.86
CA ALA A 130 9.82 -9.28 -5.17
C ALA A 130 10.53 -7.92 -5.11
N PHE A 131 10.10 -7.03 -4.22
CA PHE A 131 10.69 -5.70 -4.03
C PHE A 131 11.77 -5.65 -2.95
N LEU A 132 12.01 -6.74 -2.21
CA LEU A 132 13.02 -6.81 -1.15
C LEU A 132 14.42 -6.34 -1.60
N PRO A 133 14.93 -6.70 -2.80
CA PRO A 133 16.24 -6.21 -3.24
C PRO A 133 16.29 -4.68 -3.35
N LEU A 134 15.22 -4.03 -3.84
CA LEU A 134 15.15 -2.58 -3.98
C LEU A 134 14.98 -1.88 -2.62
N LEU A 135 14.22 -2.47 -1.70
CA LEU A 135 14.07 -1.98 -0.33
C LEU A 135 15.40 -2.04 0.44
N LYS A 136 16.14 -3.15 0.32
CA LYS A 136 17.49 -3.29 0.90
C LYS A 136 18.43 -2.22 0.35
N LYS A 137 18.38 -1.98 -0.96
CA LYS A 137 19.19 -0.95 -1.61
C LYS A 137 18.89 0.46 -1.10
N ALA A 138 17.63 0.77 -0.80
CA ALA A 138 17.25 2.04 -0.18
C ALA A 138 17.77 2.15 1.26
N ALA A 139 17.71 1.06 2.03
CA ALA A 139 18.24 1.00 3.39
C ALA A 139 19.77 1.18 3.42
N GLU A 140 20.49 0.55 2.49
CA GLU A 140 21.95 0.65 2.34
C GLU A 140 22.38 2.05 1.88
N GLY A 141 21.61 2.69 1.00
CA GLY A 141 21.87 4.05 0.51
C GLY A 141 21.51 5.15 1.51
N SER A 142 20.90 4.81 2.66
CA SER A 142 20.47 5.78 3.67
C SER A 142 21.42 5.76 4.88
N PRO A 143 22.02 6.90 5.26
CA PRO A 143 22.94 6.95 6.39
C PRO A 143 22.24 6.68 7.73
N GLY A 144 22.96 6.04 8.66
CA GLY A 144 22.51 5.73 10.02
C GLY A 144 21.80 4.38 10.17
N SER A 145 21.76 3.86 11.40
CA SER A 145 21.15 2.56 11.72
C SER A 145 19.63 2.63 11.92
N ALA A 146 19.09 3.79 12.29
CA ALA A 146 17.69 3.95 12.66
C ALA A 146 16.71 3.58 11.52
N LEU A 147 15.64 2.87 11.87
CA LEU A 147 14.52 2.57 10.98
C LEU A 147 13.53 3.74 10.93
N SER A 148 13.01 4.03 9.74
CA SER A 148 11.90 4.97 9.52
C SER A 148 11.25 4.72 8.16
N CYS A 149 10.03 5.23 7.97
CA CYS A 149 9.36 5.18 6.66
C CYS A 149 10.02 6.05 5.58
N SER A 150 10.92 6.96 5.97
CA SER A 150 11.75 7.74 5.04
C SER A 150 12.95 6.92 4.49
N LYS A 151 13.40 5.91 5.23
CA LYS A 151 14.57 5.07 4.88
C LYS A 151 14.17 3.93 3.94
N ALA A 152 13.48 2.93 4.48
CA ALA A 152 13.01 1.76 3.77
C ALA A 152 11.88 1.13 4.60
N ALA A 153 10.67 1.07 4.06
CA ALA A 153 9.53 0.49 4.76
C ALA A 153 8.54 -0.21 3.82
N ILE A 154 7.89 -1.24 4.37
CA ILE A 154 6.70 -1.87 3.80
C ILE A 154 5.52 -1.43 4.65
N VAL A 155 4.50 -0.83 4.02
CA VAL A 155 3.26 -0.40 4.66
C VAL A 155 2.13 -1.28 4.14
N ASN A 156 1.55 -2.08 5.02
CA ASN A 156 0.39 -2.92 4.71
C ASN A 156 -0.88 -2.20 5.14
N MET A 157 -1.73 -1.84 4.18
CA MET A 157 -3.05 -1.28 4.50
C MET A 157 -3.92 -2.38 5.12
N SER A 158 -4.27 -2.26 6.40
CA SER A 158 -4.98 -3.26 7.24
C SER A 158 -5.95 -2.62 8.26
N SER A 159 -6.72 -3.44 9.03
CA SER A 159 -8.12 -3.26 9.50
C SER A 159 -8.48 -3.34 10.95
N SER A 160 -9.28 -2.38 11.44
CA SER A 160 -9.98 -2.58 12.72
C SER A 160 -11.04 -3.68 12.63
N GLY A 161 -11.70 -3.86 11.47
CA GLY A 161 -12.63 -4.97 11.24
C GLY A 161 -11.98 -6.35 11.24
N GLY A 162 -10.65 -6.41 11.09
CA GLY A 162 -9.87 -7.64 11.23
C GLY A 162 -9.23 -7.84 12.59
N SER A 163 -9.46 -6.92 13.53
CA SER A 163 -9.06 -7.09 14.93
C SER A 163 -9.94 -8.13 15.61
N ILE A 164 -9.32 -9.14 16.23
CA ILE A 164 -10.04 -10.15 17.03
C ILE A 164 -10.51 -9.58 18.37
N ALA A 165 -9.88 -8.51 18.85
CA ALA A 165 -10.27 -7.79 20.06
C ALA A 165 -11.42 -6.79 19.86
N SER A 166 -11.95 -6.63 18.63
CA SER A 166 -13.06 -5.73 18.31
C SER A 166 -14.33 -6.48 17.87
N PRO A 167 -15.05 -7.12 18.83
CA PRO A 167 -16.22 -7.94 18.51
C PRO A 167 -17.40 -7.13 17.98
N SER A 168 -17.51 -5.84 18.35
CA SER A 168 -18.60 -4.95 17.93
C SER A 168 -18.68 -4.72 16.42
N GLY A 169 -17.59 -4.95 15.69
CA GLY A 169 -17.65 -4.90 14.23
C GLY A 169 -18.49 -6.04 13.63
N TRP A 170 -18.64 -7.18 14.31
CA TRP A 170 -19.33 -8.36 13.75
C TRP A 170 -20.81 -8.08 13.49
N ASP A 171 -21.46 -7.39 14.42
CA ASP A 171 -22.86 -6.98 14.30
C ASP A 171 -23.09 -5.93 13.21
N LEU A 172 -22.03 -5.20 12.83
CA LEU A 172 -22.09 -4.16 11.79
C LEU A 172 -21.78 -4.71 10.39
N MET A 173 -20.88 -5.69 10.30
CA MET A 173 -20.39 -6.24 9.02
C MET A 173 -19.84 -7.66 9.22
N GLN A 174 -20.67 -8.67 8.95
CA GLN A 174 -20.32 -10.10 9.05
C GLN A 174 -19.41 -10.62 7.93
N VAL A 175 -18.75 -9.73 7.18
CA VAL A 175 -18.04 -10.08 5.95
C VAL A 175 -16.77 -10.87 6.26
N VAL A 176 -16.91 -12.20 6.39
CA VAL A 176 -15.92 -13.09 7.01
C VAL A 176 -14.57 -12.99 6.31
N SER A 177 -14.54 -13.24 4.99
CA SER A 177 -13.32 -13.17 4.18
C SER A 177 -12.61 -11.81 4.27
N TYR A 178 -13.37 -10.71 4.29
CA TYR A 178 -12.80 -9.36 4.39
C TYR A 178 -12.28 -9.04 5.79
N ARG A 179 -13.00 -9.42 6.85
CA ARG A 179 -12.54 -9.24 8.24
C ARG A 179 -11.24 -9.99 8.47
N CYS A 180 -11.13 -11.21 7.95
CA CYS A 180 -9.87 -11.95 7.98
C CYS A 180 -8.74 -11.30 7.17
N SER A 181 -8.98 -10.17 6.48
CA SER A 181 -8.05 -9.68 5.48
C SER A 181 -7.86 -8.16 5.28
N LYS A 182 -8.75 -7.21 5.66
CA LYS A 182 -8.56 -5.71 5.53
C LYS A 182 -9.75 -4.82 6.02
N PRO A 183 -9.61 -3.44 6.11
CA PRO A 183 -10.68 -2.48 6.51
C PRO A 183 -10.98 -1.38 5.48
N PRO A 184 -12.00 -0.55 5.77
CA PRO A 184 -12.20 0.77 5.18
C PRO A 184 -12.01 1.97 6.15
N VAL A 185 -11.61 3.12 5.59
CA VAL A 185 -11.79 4.50 6.10
C VAL A 185 -11.87 5.50 4.93
N THR A 186 -12.35 6.72 5.14
CA THR A 186 -12.58 7.74 4.09
C THR A 186 -11.27 8.32 3.53
N VAL A 187 -11.18 8.53 2.22
CA VAL A 187 -9.91 8.69 1.49
C VAL A 187 -9.06 9.88 1.96
N ASP A 188 -9.61 11.09 1.99
CA ASP A 188 -8.78 12.31 2.13
C ASP A 188 -8.27 12.54 3.56
N ALA A 189 -9.14 12.36 4.56
CA ALA A 189 -8.75 12.42 5.98
C ALA A 189 -7.81 11.26 6.35
N SER A 190 -8.11 10.06 5.86
CA SER A 190 -7.27 8.88 6.09
C SER A 190 -5.87 9.06 5.52
N VAL A 191 -5.74 9.50 4.25
CA VAL A 191 -4.43 9.65 3.60
C VAL A 191 -3.55 10.66 4.33
N ARG A 192 -4.10 11.82 4.70
CA ARG A 192 -3.35 12.82 5.49
C ARG A 192 -2.91 12.27 6.84
N GLY A 193 -3.83 11.59 7.54
CA GLY A 193 -3.54 10.96 8.82
C GLY A 193 -2.42 9.93 8.72
N MET A 194 -2.54 8.99 7.78
CA MET A 194 -1.55 7.94 7.55
C MET A 194 -0.18 8.50 7.24
N LEU A 195 -0.06 9.49 6.35
CA LEU A 195 1.24 10.08 6.02
C LEU A 195 1.86 10.84 7.20
N LYS A 196 1.02 11.46 8.04
CA LYS A 196 1.47 12.03 9.32
C LYS A 196 1.98 10.94 10.26
N VAL A 197 1.26 9.82 10.39
CA VAL A 197 1.71 8.66 11.18
C VAL A 197 3.04 8.16 10.67
N LEU A 198 3.15 7.83 9.37
CA LEU A 198 4.39 7.36 8.74
C LEU A 198 5.58 8.32 8.94
N SER A 199 5.33 9.63 8.98
CA SER A 199 6.39 10.63 9.23
C SER A 199 6.94 10.60 10.67
N SER A 200 6.18 10.04 11.61
CA SER A 200 6.52 9.96 13.03
C SER A 200 7.07 8.61 13.49
N LEU A 201 6.94 7.55 12.67
CA LEU A 201 7.34 6.20 13.06
C LEU A 201 8.86 6.02 13.10
N SER A 202 9.28 5.19 14.06
CA SER A 202 10.66 4.82 14.33
C SER A 202 10.80 3.31 14.50
N GLU A 203 12.01 2.83 14.79
CA GLU A 203 12.31 1.40 15.01
C GLU A 203 11.39 0.73 16.04
N LYS A 204 11.05 1.43 17.14
CA LYS A 204 10.18 0.90 18.20
C LYS A 204 8.74 0.60 17.74
N ASP A 205 8.33 1.20 16.62
CA ASP A 205 6.98 1.10 16.08
C ASP A 205 6.89 -0.02 15.03
N THR A 206 7.99 -0.71 14.75
CA THR A 206 8.04 -1.82 13.78
C THR A 206 7.13 -2.97 14.21
N GLY A 207 6.24 -3.39 13.31
CA GLY A 207 5.28 -4.48 13.58
C GLY A 207 4.05 -4.05 14.38
N THR A 208 3.93 -2.77 14.73
CA THR A 208 2.70 -2.26 15.37
C THR A 208 1.55 -2.17 14.37
N PHE A 209 0.33 -2.29 14.90
CA PHE A 209 -0.88 -2.01 14.13
C PHE A 209 -1.46 -0.67 14.61
N LEU A 210 -1.48 0.32 13.71
CA LEU A 210 -1.86 1.70 14.02
C LEU A 210 -3.01 2.16 13.11
N ASP A 211 -3.88 3.03 13.64
CA ASP A 211 -4.87 3.74 12.84
C ASP A 211 -4.29 5.01 12.19
N TRP A 212 -5.10 5.71 11.40
CA TRP A 212 -4.71 6.94 10.70
C TRP A 212 -4.48 8.14 11.64
N GLU A 213 -4.89 8.05 12.91
CA GLU A 213 -4.60 9.04 13.94
C GLU A 213 -3.29 8.73 14.70
N GLY A 214 -2.71 7.54 14.48
CA GLY A 214 -1.51 7.05 15.15
C GLY A 214 -1.79 6.31 16.45
N LYS A 215 -3.04 5.95 16.72
CA LYS A 215 -3.40 5.15 17.89
C LYS A 215 -3.14 3.67 17.61
N VAL A 216 -2.68 2.96 18.64
CA VAL A 216 -2.51 1.51 18.58
C VAL A 216 -3.87 0.84 18.47
N VAL A 217 -4.03 0.03 17.44
CA VAL A 217 -5.20 -0.83 17.26
C VAL A 217 -4.84 -2.21 17.81
N PRO A 218 -5.63 -2.75 18.75
CA PRO A 218 -5.44 -4.11 19.23
C PRO A 218 -5.51 -5.13 18.08
N TRP A 219 -4.72 -6.20 18.17
CA TRP A 219 -4.80 -7.33 17.25
C TRP A 219 -6.14 -8.06 17.35
#